data_AF-A0A2D0APF4-F1
#
_entry.id   AF-A0A2D0APF4-F1
#
_cell.length_a   1.000
_cell.length_b   1.000
_cell.length_c   1.000
_cell.angle_alpha   90.00
_cell.angle_beta   90.00
_cell.angle_gamma   90.00
#
_symmetry.space_group_name_H-M   'P 1'
#
loop_
_entity.id
_entity.type
_entity.pdbx_description
1 polymer ?
#
loop_
_entity_poly.entity_id
_entity_poly.type
_entity_poly.pdbx_seq_one_letter_code
_entity_poly.pdbx_strand_id
1 'polypeptide(L)'
;MSFTPKYLTQGGQMTAYRLRMFTQVNGWISGWILLFYLLVTGAAFWLVTPEDALRNGFWYGGASLFSGFVPLMNPSGAATWDVTWHCGTGARLCTAKLTLAQLLTDPWMQQQGAIVLQSLRVCAAACGAAFAVLLCVVYWYVGRIGRKESEDEFISGMTLTDKPKEVNRLLKKAGEKSDLQIGGLNMVKNAEVMNFLIHGTIGVGKSTLI
;
A
#
# COMPACT_ATOMS: atom_id res chain seq x y z
N MET A 1 -2.28 12.06 5.04
CA MET A 1 -1.76 13.23 5.78
C MET A 1 -2.40 14.48 5.20
N SER A 2 -3.14 15.25 6.01
CA SER A 2 -3.60 16.57 5.58
C SER A 2 -2.40 17.51 5.53
N PHE A 3 -1.97 17.90 4.33
CA PHE A 3 -0.97 18.96 4.14
C PHE A 3 -1.65 20.33 4.27
N THR A 4 -2.06 20.69 5.48
CA THR A 4 -2.62 22.01 5.74
C THR A 4 -1.49 23.05 5.69
N PRO A 5 -1.56 24.09 4.83
CA PRO A 5 -0.48 25.07 4.64
C PRO A 5 -0.03 25.77 5.94
N LYS A 6 -0.94 25.86 6.93
CA LYS A 6 -0.68 26.39 8.27
C LYS A 6 0.46 25.65 9.01
N TYR A 7 0.58 24.32 8.85
CA TYR A 7 1.63 23.54 9.50
C TYR A 7 3.00 23.65 8.81
N LEU A 8 3.02 24.06 7.54
CA LEU A 8 4.24 24.35 6.79
C LEU A 8 4.89 25.67 7.25
N THR A 9 4.08 26.69 7.56
CA THR A 9 4.59 28.02 7.96
C THR A 9 4.80 28.18 9.47
N GLN A 10 4.06 27.46 10.32
CA GLN A 10 4.20 27.54 11.79
C GLN A 10 5.00 26.38 12.41
N GLY A 11 5.33 25.32 11.66
CA GLY A 11 5.84 24.07 12.22
C GLY A 11 6.80 23.28 11.32
N GLY A 12 7.72 23.96 10.63
CA GLY A 12 8.70 23.33 9.71
C GLY A 12 9.48 22.15 10.33
N GLN A 13 9.83 22.23 11.62
CA GLN A 13 10.48 21.13 12.34
C GLN A 13 9.56 19.90 12.52
N MET A 14 8.29 20.11 12.86
CA MET A 14 7.31 19.03 13.01
C MET A 14 6.98 18.37 11.66
N THR A 15 6.89 19.16 10.59
CA THR A 15 6.69 18.65 9.23
C THR A 15 7.88 17.83 8.76
N ALA A 16 9.11 18.31 8.98
CA ALA A 16 10.33 17.58 8.64
C ALA A 16 10.44 16.25 9.43
N TYR A 17 10.10 16.26 10.72
CA TYR A 17 10.06 15.05 11.55
C TYR A 17 9.06 14.02 11.00
N ARG A 18 7.81 14.43 10.73
CA ARG A 18 6.77 13.55 10.17
C ARG A 18 7.17 12.98 8.82
N LEU A 19 7.82 13.76 7.96
CA LEU A 19 8.29 13.30 6.66
C LEU A 19 9.39 12.24 6.80
N ARG A 20 10.37 12.46 7.69
CA ARG A 20 11.43 11.48 7.96
C ARG A 20 10.86 10.17 8.52
N MET A 21 9.95 10.28 9.49
CA MET A 21 9.27 9.13 10.06
C MET A 21 8.47 8.37 8.99
N PHE A 22 7.77 9.07 8.10
CA PHE A 22 7.05 8.48 6.98
C PHE A 22 8.00 7.73 6.03
N THR A 23 9.12 8.33 5.64
CA THR A 23 10.10 7.66 4.75
C THR A 23 10.72 6.43 5.40
N GLN A 24 10.99 6.47 6.71
CA GLN A 24 11.57 5.35 7.45
C GLN A 24 10.60 4.17 7.52
N VAL A 25 9.36 4.42 7.94
CA VAL A 25 8.32 3.40 8.05
C VAL A 25 7.97 2.85 6.66
N ASN A 26 7.81 3.72 5.67
CA ASN A 26 7.50 3.28 4.30
C ASN A 26 8.66 2.49 3.68
N GLY A 27 9.91 2.84 3.96
CA GLY A 27 11.07 2.07 3.51
C GLY A 27 11.10 0.65 4.08
N TRP A 28 10.86 0.50 5.39
CA TRP A 28 10.79 -0.81 6.04
C TRP A 28 9.62 -1.66 5.52
N ILE A 29 8.42 -1.07 5.42
CA ILE A 29 7.23 -1.75 4.88
C ILE A 29 7.44 -2.15 3.42
N SER A 30 7.99 -1.25 2.59
CA SER A 30 8.28 -1.54 1.17
C SER A 30 9.30 -2.67 1.00
N GLY A 31 10.28 -2.78 1.91
CA GLY A 31 11.23 -3.89 1.93
C GLY A 31 10.56 -5.25 2.13
N TRP A 32 9.69 -5.38 3.12
CA TRP A 32 8.94 -6.62 3.36
C TRP A 32 7.97 -6.96 2.24
N ILE A 33 7.31 -5.94 1.69
CA ILE A 33 6.44 -6.06 0.52
C ILE A 33 7.21 -6.61 -0.69
N LEU A 34 8.39 -6.05 -0.97
CA LEU A 34 9.24 -6.49 -2.08
C LEU A 34 9.71 -7.93 -1.87
N LEU A 35 10.12 -8.28 -0.64
CA LEU A 35 10.51 -9.65 -0.30
C LEU A 35 9.37 -10.63 -0.56
N PHE A 36 8.16 -10.31 -0.11
CA PHE A 36 6.99 -11.16 -0.33
C PHE A 36 6.67 -11.31 -1.83
N TYR A 37 6.73 -10.22 -2.59
CA TYR A 37 6.57 -10.27 -4.05
C TYR A 37 7.58 -11.19 -4.72
N LEU A 38 8.86 -11.11 -4.33
CA LEU A 38 9.92 -11.97 -4.88
C LEU A 38 9.69 -13.44 -4.52
N LEU A 39 9.29 -13.73 -3.28
CA LEU A 39 8.98 -15.09 -2.84
C LEU A 39 7.82 -15.70 -3.61
N VAL A 40 6.71 -14.97 -3.75
CA VAL A 40 5.52 -15.43 -4.50
C VAL A 40 5.84 -15.61 -5.98
N THR A 41 6.55 -14.65 -6.58
CA THR A 41 6.96 -14.74 -7.99
C THR A 41 7.91 -15.92 -8.23
N GLY A 42 8.87 -16.13 -7.32
CA GLY A 42 9.79 -17.27 -7.38
C GLY A 42 9.07 -18.61 -7.23
N ALA A 43 8.13 -18.71 -6.29
CA ALA A 43 7.30 -19.90 -6.12
C ALA A 43 6.42 -20.18 -7.36
N ALA A 44 5.76 -19.16 -7.90
CA ALA A 44 4.95 -19.29 -9.11
C ALA A 44 5.81 -19.72 -10.32
N PHE A 45 6.98 -19.10 -10.49
CA PHE A 45 7.93 -19.46 -11.53
C PHE A 45 8.38 -20.92 -11.42
N TRP A 46 8.68 -21.39 -10.20
CA TRP A 46 9.07 -22.78 -9.94
C TRP A 46 7.95 -23.78 -10.26
N LEU A 47 6.71 -23.45 -9.92
CA LEU A 47 5.55 -24.33 -10.13
C LEU A 47 5.07 -24.38 -11.59
N VAL A 48 5.26 -23.30 -12.36
CA VAL A 48 4.77 -23.19 -13.73
C VAL A 48 5.80 -23.67 -14.75
N THR A 49 7.10 -23.51 -14.46
CA THR A 49 8.15 -23.81 -15.43
C THR A 49 8.48 -25.31 -15.42
N PRO A 50 8.45 -26.00 -16.57
CA PRO A 50 8.84 -27.40 -16.66
C PRO A 50 10.28 -27.62 -16.19
N GLU A 51 10.56 -28.71 -15.48
CA GLU A 51 11.89 -29.00 -14.92
C GLU A 51 12.97 -29.07 -16.01
N ASP A 52 12.65 -29.66 -17.18
CA ASP A 52 13.58 -29.72 -18.31
C ASP A 52 13.93 -28.34 -18.86
N ALA A 53 12.94 -27.46 -18.93
CA ALA A 53 13.15 -26.08 -19.35
C ALA A 53 13.97 -25.32 -18.31
N LEU A 54 13.68 -25.50 -17.03
CA LEU A 54 14.37 -24.82 -15.94
C LEU A 54 15.85 -25.22 -15.88
N ARG A 55 16.16 -26.53 -15.97
CA ARG A 55 17.54 -27.05 -15.94
C ARG A 55 18.32 -26.67 -17.19
N ASN A 56 17.79 -26.96 -18.38
CA ASN A 56 18.52 -26.74 -19.63
C ASN A 56 18.52 -25.27 -20.05
N GLY A 57 17.44 -24.55 -19.76
CA GLY A 57 17.37 -23.10 -19.93
C GLY A 57 18.31 -22.34 -18.99
N PHE A 58 18.57 -22.84 -17.77
CA PHE A 58 19.60 -22.29 -16.90
C PHE A 58 21.01 -22.45 -17.51
N TRP A 59 21.34 -23.64 -18.02
CA TRP A 59 22.62 -23.87 -18.70
C TRP A 59 22.77 -23.01 -19.95
N TYR A 60 21.73 -22.92 -20.79
CA TYR A 60 21.71 -22.05 -21.96
C TYR A 60 21.85 -20.56 -21.56
N GLY A 61 21.12 -20.12 -20.54
CA GLY A 61 21.18 -18.76 -20.03
C GLY A 61 22.58 -18.40 -19.52
N GLY A 62 23.19 -19.26 -18.71
CA GLY A 62 24.56 -19.10 -18.24
C GLY A 62 25.56 -19.08 -19.39
N ALA A 63 25.47 -20.04 -20.31
CA ALA A 63 26.31 -20.08 -21.51
C ALA A 63 26.19 -18.80 -22.36
N SER A 64 24.97 -18.28 -22.53
CA SER A 64 24.73 -17.06 -23.31
C SER A 64 25.32 -15.82 -22.62
N LEU A 65 25.19 -15.71 -21.30
CA LEU A 65 25.73 -14.60 -20.51
C LEU A 65 27.26 -14.56 -20.54
N PHE A 66 27.90 -15.74 -20.49
CA PHE A 66 29.36 -15.86 -20.51
C PHE A 66 29.95 -16.12 -21.90
N SER A 67 29.13 -16.07 -22.96
CA SER A 67 29.57 -16.35 -24.34
C SER A 67 30.72 -15.43 -24.81
N GLY A 68 30.77 -14.19 -24.34
CA GLY A 68 31.87 -13.26 -24.65
C GLY A 68 33.23 -13.65 -24.05
N PHE A 69 33.25 -14.50 -23.02
CA PHE A 69 34.47 -14.99 -22.38
C PHE A 69 34.98 -16.30 -22.99
N VAL A 70 34.23 -16.89 -23.94
CA VAL A 70 34.61 -18.13 -24.64
C VAL A 70 36.02 -18.04 -25.25
N PRO A 71 36.42 -16.96 -25.93
CA PRO A 71 37.76 -16.87 -26.52
C PRO A 71 38.90 -16.78 -25.50
N LEU A 72 38.59 -16.46 -24.23
CA LEU A 72 39.56 -16.32 -23.14
C LEU A 72 39.73 -17.61 -22.33
N MET A 73 38.85 -18.61 -22.52
CA MET A 73 38.96 -19.91 -21.87
C MET A 73 39.99 -20.78 -22.59
N ASN A 74 41.09 -21.10 -21.90
CA ASN A 74 42.21 -21.89 -22.44
C ASN A 74 41.77 -23.37 -22.65
N PRO A 75 41.91 -23.93 -23.87
CA PRO A 75 41.37 -25.25 -24.21
C PRO A 75 42.32 -26.36 -23.76
N SER A 76 42.35 -26.67 -22.47
CA SER A 76 42.93 -27.95 -22.00
C SER A 76 42.03 -29.15 -22.37
N GLY A 77 40.88 -28.88 -23.02
CA GLY A 77 39.88 -29.79 -23.56
C GLY A 77 38.60 -29.00 -23.83
N ALA A 78 37.81 -29.38 -24.84
CA ALA A 78 36.50 -28.77 -25.02
C ALA A 78 35.62 -29.19 -23.83
N ALA A 79 35.34 -28.27 -22.90
CA ALA A 79 34.39 -28.51 -21.83
C ALA A 79 33.06 -28.95 -22.45
N THR A 80 32.54 -30.09 -21.99
CA THR A 80 31.25 -30.62 -22.42
C THR A 80 30.28 -30.56 -21.26
N TRP A 81 29.05 -30.19 -21.55
CA TRP A 81 27.94 -30.18 -20.59
C TRP A 81 27.02 -31.35 -20.87
N ASP A 82 26.63 -32.05 -19.80
CA ASP A 82 25.62 -33.11 -19.86
C ASP A 82 24.23 -32.48 -19.89
N VAL A 83 23.67 -32.36 -21.09
CA VAL A 83 22.28 -31.91 -21.30
C VAL A 83 21.37 -33.10 -21.13
N THR A 84 20.37 -32.95 -20.26
CA THR A 84 19.47 -34.05 -19.87
C THR A 84 18.02 -33.64 -20.06
N TRP A 85 17.21 -34.50 -20.69
CA TRP A 85 15.78 -34.23 -20.94
C TRP A 85 14.95 -35.51 -20.86
N HIS A 86 13.66 -35.37 -20.61
CA HIS A 86 12.74 -36.51 -20.65
C HIS A 86 12.45 -36.93 -22.11
N CYS A 87 12.68 -38.20 -22.43
CA CYS A 87 12.48 -38.75 -23.78
C CYS A 87 11.40 -39.85 -23.80
N GLY A 88 10.41 -39.69 -24.68
CA GLY A 88 9.27 -40.61 -24.85
C GLY A 88 8.12 -40.39 -23.86
N THR A 89 7.14 -41.30 -23.85
CA THR A 89 5.92 -41.25 -23.01
C THR A 89 6.15 -41.78 -21.58
N GLY A 90 7.32 -41.54 -20.98
CA GLY A 90 7.68 -42.01 -19.63
C GLY A 90 8.81 -41.21 -18.99
N ALA A 91 9.21 -41.57 -17.76
CA ALA A 91 10.24 -40.88 -16.97
C ALA A 91 11.69 -41.23 -17.38
N ARG A 92 11.93 -41.59 -18.65
CA ARG A 92 13.28 -41.93 -19.12
C ARG A 92 14.05 -40.65 -19.42
N LEU A 93 15.18 -40.47 -18.74
CA LEU A 93 16.09 -39.37 -19.00
C LEU A 93 17.05 -39.75 -20.14
N CYS A 94 17.06 -38.95 -21.19
CA CYS A 94 18.06 -39.00 -22.25
C CYS A 94 19.15 -37.95 -21.94
N THR A 95 20.40 -38.28 -22.26
CA THR A 95 21.55 -37.42 -22.01
C THR A 95 22.36 -37.22 -23.30
N ALA A 96 22.83 -35.99 -23.53
CA ALA A 96 23.73 -35.65 -24.62
C ALA A 96 24.86 -34.75 -24.11
N LYS A 97 26.08 -34.99 -24.61
CA LYS A 97 27.24 -34.15 -24.34
C LYS A 97 27.36 -33.10 -25.43
N LEU A 98 27.20 -31.84 -25.05
CA LEU A 98 27.33 -30.71 -25.97
C LEU A 98 28.51 -29.85 -25.55
N THR A 99 29.29 -29.41 -26.54
CA THR A 99 30.27 -28.33 -26.35
C THR A 99 29.55 -26.98 -26.26
N LEU A 100 30.25 -25.93 -25.79
CA LEU A 100 29.65 -24.61 -25.59
C LEU A 100 29.10 -24.02 -26.90
N ALA A 101 29.86 -24.18 -27.98
CA ALA A 101 29.47 -23.72 -29.30
C ALA A 101 28.23 -24.46 -29.83
N GLN A 102 28.17 -25.78 -29.63
CA GLN A 102 27.01 -26.59 -29.99
C GLN A 102 25.78 -26.23 -29.13
N LEU A 103 25.97 -26.01 -27.84
CA LEU A 103 24.90 -25.65 -26.91
C LEU A 103 24.23 -24.31 -27.24
N LEU A 104 25.00 -23.32 -27.70
CA LEU A 104 24.49 -22.00 -28.09
C LEU A 104 23.81 -22.00 -29.47
N THR A 105 24.21 -22.93 -30.35
CA THR A 105 23.67 -23.02 -31.72
C THR A 105 22.49 -23.98 -31.83
N ASP A 106 22.30 -24.88 -30.85
CA ASP A 106 21.20 -25.84 -30.83
C ASP A 106 19.83 -25.14 -30.70
N PRO A 107 18.93 -25.28 -31.70
CA PRO A 107 17.60 -24.67 -31.67
C PRO A 107 16.75 -25.09 -30.47
N TRP A 108 16.90 -26.33 -30.00
CA TRP A 108 16.15 -26.82 -28.85
C TRP A 108 16.61 -26.14 -27.55
N MET A 109 17.92 -25.94 -27.37
CA MET A 109 18.47 -25.22 -26.22
C MET A 109 18.04 -23.74 -26.20
N GLN A 110 18.04 -23.10 -27.38
CA GLN A 110 17.51 -21.74 -27.52
C GLN A 110 16.03 -21.65 -27.11
N GLN A 111 15.23 -22.65 -27.49
CA GLN A 111 13.83 -22.73 -27.10
C GLN A 111 13.67 -22.91 -25.58
N GLN A 112 14.46 -23.77 -24.93
CA GLN A 112 14.41 -23.93 -23.47
C GLN A 112 14.77 -22.62 -22.75
N GLY A 113 15.77 -21.89 -23.23
CA GLY A 113 16.10 -20.55 -22.73
C GLY A 113 14.96 -19.55 -22.90
N ALA A 114 14.30 -19.56 -24.06
CA ALA A 114 13.14 -18.70 -24.33
C ALA A 114 11.95 -19.02 -23.41
N ILE A 115 11.67 -20.31 -23.16
CA ILE A 115 10.61 -20.75 -22.24
C ILE A 115 10.88 -20.24 -20.82
N VAL A 116 12.10 -20.40 -20.30
CA VAL A 116 12.47 -19.90 -18.97
C VAL A 116 12.26 -18.39 -18.86
N LEU A 117 12.74 -17.63 -19.85
CA LEU A 117 12.61 -16.18 -19.85
C LEU A 117 11.15 -15.72 -19.98
N GLN A 118 10.36 -16.42 -20.80
CA GLN A 118 8.94 -16.14 -20.97
C GLN A 118 8.16 -16.48 -19.68
N SER A 119 8.38 -17.64 -19.08
CA SER A 119 7.75 -18.04 -17.83
C SER A 119 8.07 -17.05 -16.71
N LEU A 120 9.33 -16.60 -16.60
CA LEU A 120 9.73 -15.58 -15.64
C LEU A 120 9.00 -14.26 -15.86
N ARG A 121 8.95 -13.77 -17.11
CA ARG A 121 8.25 -12.52 -17.47
C ARG A 121 6.76 -12.60 -17.15
N VAL A 122 6.10 -13.69 -17.52
CA VAL A 122 4.67 -13.89 -17.29
C VAL A 122 4.38 -13.99 -15.79
N CYS A 123 5.16 -14.78 -15.04
CA CYS A 123 4.99 -14.90 -13.59
C CYS A 123 5.21 -13.56 -12.89
N ALA A 124 6.27 -12.83 -13.24
CA ALA A 124 6.55 -11.51 -12.68
C ALA A 124 5.44 -10.49 -13.01
N ALA A 125 4.97 -10.46 -14.27
CA ALA A 125 3.90 -9.57 -14.68
C ALA A 125 2.56 -9.91 -13.98
N ALA A 126 2.19 -11.19 -13.92
CA ALA A 126 0.96 -11.63 -13.30
C ALA A 126 0.96 -11.38 -11.78
N CYS A 127 2.03 -11.78 -11.09
CA CYS A 127 2.18 -11.53 -9.65
C CYS A 127 2.26 -10.03 -9.36
N GLY A 128 2.98 -9.27 -10.20
CA GLY A 128 3.11 -7.82 -10.07
C GLY A 128 1.79 -7.09 -10.25
N ALA A 129 0.97 -7.51 -11.23
CA ALA A 129 -0.36 -6.95 -11.45
C ALA A 129 -1.29 -7.24 -10.26
N ALA A 130 -1.32 -8.49 -9.76
CA ALA A 130 -2.11 -8.85 -8.59
C ALA A 130 -1.67 -8.03 -7.35
N PHE A 131 -0.37 -7.87 -7.17
CA PHE A 131 0.20 -7.10 -6.07
C PHE A 131 -0.13 -5.60 -6.18
N ALA A 132 -0.06 -5.03 -7.38
CA ALA A 132 -0.44 -3.63 -7.62
C ALA A 132 -1.91 -3.38 -7.29
N VAL A 133 -2.81 -4.28 -7.69
CA VAL A 133 -4.24 -4.18 -7.34
C VAL A 133 -4.43 -4.23 -5.83
N LEU A 134 -3.76 -5.16 -5.14
CA LEU A 134 -3.82 -5.27 -3.68
C LEU A 134 -3.31 -3.99 -2.99
N LEU A 135 -2.19 -3.43 -3.45
CA LEU A 135 -1.68 -2.16 -2.94
C LEU A 135 -2.68 -1.02 -3.15
N CYS A 136 -3.30 -0.91 -4.32
CA CYS A 136 -4.33 0.09 -4.58
C CYS A 136 -5.49 -0.04 -3.59
N VAL A 137 -5.95 -1.26 -3.32
CA VAL A 137 -7.02 -1.52 -2.33
C VAL A 137 -6.60 -1.13 -0.92
N VAL A 138 -5.37 -1.50 -0.51
CA VAL A 138 -4.83 -1.16 0.82
C VAL A 138 -4.70 0.36 0.97
N TYR A 139 -4.11 1.06 0.01
CA TYR A 139 -3.97 2.52 0.05
C TYR A 139 -5.33 3.22 0.05
N TRP A 140 -6.29 2.74 -0.73
CA TRP A 140 -7.65 3.27 -0.70
C TRP A 140 -8.30 3.07 0.67
N TYR A 141 -8.16 1.89 1.27
CA TYR A 141 -8.70 1.58 2.59
C TYR A 141 -8.07 2.42 3.70
N VAL A 142 -6.73 2.51 3.74
CA VAL A 142 -5.99 3.34 4.69
C VAL A 142 -6.34 4.81 4.50
N GLY A 143 -6.46 5.28 3.26
CA GLY A 143 -6.90 6.65 2.95
C GLY A 143 -8.32 6.92 3.47
N ARG A 144 -9.22 5.94 3.39
CA ARG A 144 -10.57 6.04 3.95
C ARG A 144 -10.54 6.13 5.48
N ILE A 145 -9.74 5.32 6.16
CA ILE A 145 -9.58 5.41 7.63
C ILE A 145 -8.97 6.76 8.01
N GLY A 146 -7.88 7.17 7.36
CA GLY A 146 -7.23 8.44 7.65
C GLY A 146 -8.10 9.66 7.40
N ARG A 147 -9.12 9.56 6.54
CA ARG A 147 -10.16 10.60 6.40
C ARG A 147 -11.07 10.66 7.62
N LYS A 148 -11.51 9.52 8.15
CA LYS A 148 -12.36 9.45 9.36
C LYS A 148 -11.65 10.00 10.59
N GLU A 149 -10.38 9.61 10.79
CA GLU A 149 -9.56 10.07 11.91
C GLU A 149 -9.11 11.55 11.78
N SER A 150 -9.32 12.16 10.61
CA SER A 150 -9.03 13.58 10.37
C SER A 150 -10.26 14.46 10.50
N GLU A 151 -11.45 13.89 10.72
CA GLU A 151 -12.62 14.68 11.10
C GLU A 151 -12.36 15.21 12.51
N ASP A 152 -12.50 16.52 12.70
CA ASP A 152 -12.21 17.17 13.98
C ASP A 152 -13.14 16.59 15.06
N GLU A 153 -12.60 15.71 15.89
CA GLU A 153 -13.33 15.17 17.02
C GLU A 153 -13.45 16.25 18.09
N PHE A 154 -14.68 16.51 18.53
CA PHE A 154 -14.94 17.46 19.59
C PHE A 154 -14.44 16.87 20.92
N ILE A 155 -13.23 17.27 21.34
CA ILE A 155 -12.59 16.70 22.54
C ILE A 155 -13.29 17.16 23.83
N SER A 156 -13.59 18.47 23.96
CA SER A 156 -14.26 19.04 25.13
C SER A 156 -14.59 20.53 24.91
N GLY A 157 -15.53 21.07 25.69
CA GLY A 157 -15.85 22.48 25.76
C GLY A 157 -17.33 22.80 25.53
N MET A 158 -17.60 24.05 25.15
CA MET A 158 -18.94 24.48 24.74
C MET A 158 -19.04 24.44 23.22
N THR A 159 -20.08 23.79 22.70
CA THR A 159 -20.44 23.87 21.28
C THR A 159 -21.35 25.06 21.04
N LEU A 160 -20.93 26.00 20.19
CA LEU A 160 -21.80 27.08 19.74
C LEU A 160 -22.74 26.57 18.63
N THR A 161 -24.03 26.85 18.76
CA THR A 161 -25.01 26.61 17.69
C THR A 161 -25.90 27.83 17.55
N ASP A 162 -26.13 28.26 16.31
CA ASP A 162 -27.00 29.40 15.99
C ASP A 162 -28.49 29.00 15.95
N LYS A 163 -28.80 27.74 16.28
CA LYS A 163 -30.15 27.18 16.18
C LYS A 163 -30.72 26.85 17.57
N PRO A 164 -31.48 27.77 18.20
CA PRO A 164 -32.14 27.53 19.48
C PRO A 164 -33.00 26.26 19.52
N LYS A 165 -33.60 25.89 18.38
CA LYS A 165 -34.41 24.67 18.25
C LYS A 165 -33.63 23.38 18.54
N GLU A 166 -32.35 23.33 18.15
CA GLU A 166 -31.51 22.15 18.39
C GLU A 166 -31.22 22.00 19.89
N VAL A 167 -30.89 23.11 20.56
CA VAL A 167 -30.69 23.13 22.03
C VAL A 167 -31.98 22.77 22.76
N ASN A 168 -33.13 23.33 22.37
CA ASN A 168 -34.42 22.99 22.98
C ASN A 168 -34.76 21.50 22.85
N ARG A 169 -34.38 20.86 21.73
CA ARG A 169 -34.54 19.41 21.54
C ARG A 169 -33.62 18.63 22.46
N LEU A 170 -32.38 19.09 22.64
CA LEU A 170 -31.42 18.48 23.58
C LEU A 170 -31.91 18.59 25.02
N LEU A 171 -32.35 19.78 25.45
CA LEU A 171 -32.94 20.02 26.78
C LEU A 171 -34.18 19.13 27.01
N LYS A 172 -35.07 19.02 26.02
CA LYS A 172 -36.24 18.13 26.11
C LYS A 172 -35.83 16.66 26.24
N LYS A 173 -34.84 16.22 25.47
CA LYS A 173 -34.32 14.84 25.51
C LYS A 173 -33.66 14.53 26.85
N ALA A 174 -32.97 15.51 27.45
CA ALA A 174 -32.35 15.39 28.77
C ALA A 174 -33.36 15.49 29.93
N GLY A 175 -34.62 15.89 29.69
CA GLY A 175 -35.60 16.13 30.76
C GLY A 175 -35.38 17.45 31.51
N GLU A 176 -34.51 18.32 31.01
CA GLU A 176 -34.09 19.59 31.62
C GLU A 176 -34.68 20.82 30.93
N LYS A 177 -35.73 20.65 30.12
CA LYS A 177 -36.42 21.77 29.47
C LYS A 177 -37.30 22.50 30.48
N SER A 178 -36.99 23.77 30.73
CA SER A 178 -37.84 24.72 31.46
C SER A 178 -39.01 25.23 30.59
N ASP A 179 -40.08 25.68 31.24
CA ASP A 179 -41.18 26.42 30.60
C ASP A 179 -40.79 27.87 30.27
N LEU A 180 -39.82 28.45 30.98
CA LEU A 180 -39.28 29.77 30.71
C LEU A 180 -38.33 29.75 29.51
N GLN A 181 -38.38 30.81 28.71
CA GLN A 181 -37.57 30.95 27.49
C GLN A 181 -37.10 32.39 27.29
N ILE A 182 -35.92 32.53 26.71
CA ILE A 182 -35.31 33.81 26.36
C ILE A 182 -35.03 33.78 24.85
N GLY A 183 -35.65 34.67 24.08
CA GLY A 183 -35.43 34.72 22.62
C GLY A 183 -35.75 33.41 21.87
N GLY A 184 -36.68 32.61 22.40
CA GLY A 184 -37.05 31.30 21.84
C GLY A 184 -36.15 30.13 22.25
N LEU A 185 -35.13 30.37 23.09
CA LEU A 185 -34.33 29.33 23.75
C LEU A 185 -34.91 29.05 25.13
N ASN A 186 -35.33 27.81 25.38
CA ASN A 186 -35.78 27.40 26.70
C ASN A 186 -34.60 27.33 27.67
N MET A 187 -34.87 27.68 28.91
CA MET A 187 -33.88 27.62 29.97
C MET A 187 -33.64 26.18 30.42
N VAL A 188 -32.51 25.96 31.08
CA VAL A 188 -32.25 24.70 31.80
C VAL A 188 -33.15 24.69 33.04
N LYS A 189 -33.82 23.58 33.32
CA LYS A 189 -34.68 23.41 34.50
C LYS A 189 -33.90 23.74 35.77
N ASN A 190 -34.52 24.47 36.70
CA ASN A 190 -33.90 25.01 37.93
C ASN A 190 -32.83 26.09 37.72
N ALA A 191 -32.41 26.41 36.49
CA ALA A 191 -31.59 27.59 36.26
C ALA A 191 -32.39 28.89 36.47
N GLU A 192 -33.72 28.81 36.45
CA GLU A 192 -34.66 29.91 36.66
C GLU A 192 -34.48 30.62 38.01
N VAL A 193 -34.06 29.88 39.04
CA VAL A 193 -33.80 30.43 40.38
C VAL A 193 -32.37 30.95 40.54
N MET A 194 -31.53 30.82 39.51
CA MET A 194 -30.19 31.41 39.48
C MET A 194 -30.25 32.81 38.88
N ASN A 195 -29.28 33.66 39.24
CA ASN A 195 -29.18 35.01 38.68
C ASN A 195 -28.70 34.99 37.22
N PHE A 196 -29.34 35.78 36.37
CA PHE A 196 -28.93 35.96 34.97
C PHE A 196 -28.29 37.33 34.75
N LEU A 197 -27.21 37.33 33.95
CA LEU A 197 -26.60 38.55 33.45
C LEU A 197 -26.99 38.74 31.98
N ILE A 198 -27.84 39.74 31.71
CA ILE A 198 -28.16 40.18 30.35
C ILE A 198 -27.23 41.35 30.02
N HIS A 199 -26.24 41.11 29.17
CA HIS A 199 -25.24 42.12 28.79
C HIS A 199 -25.39 42.54 27.32
N GLY A 200 -25.22 43.83 27.04
CA GLY A 200 -25.28 44.40 25.69
C GLY A 200 -25.29 45.93 25.68
N THR A 201 -25.00 46.55 24.54
CA THR A 201 -24.94 48.02 24.35
C THR A 201 -26.33 48.68 24.37
N ILE A 202 -26.41 50.01 24.28
CA ILE A 202 -27.70 50.75 24.28
C ILE A 202 -28.46 50.43 23.00
N GLY A 203 -29.76 50.15 23.10
CA GLY A 203 -30.63 49.91 21.93
C GLY A 203 -30.70 48.47 21.41
N VAL A 204 -29.98 47.50 22.01
CA VAL A 204 -29.95 46.09 21.53
C VAL A 204 -31.12 45.22 22.00
N GLY A 205 -32.19 45.81 22.52
CA GLY A 205 -33.40 45.07 22.92
C GLY A 205 -33.35 44.39 24.29
N LYS A 206 -32.44 44.78 25.20
CA LYS A 206 -32.40 44.25 26.58
C LYS A 206 -33.75 44.38 27.30
N SER A 207 -34.46 45.50 27.11
CA SER A 207 -35.78 45.74 27.69
C SER A 207 -36.91 44.93 27.05
N THR A 208 -36.71 44.41 25.83
CA THR A 208 -37.67 43.53 25.13
C THR A 208 -37.51 42.07 25.56
N LEU A 209 -36.34 41.74 26.12
CA LEU A 209 -35.96 40.38 26.52
C LEU A 209 -36.39 40.04 27.96
N ILE A 210 -36.54 41.07 28.82
CA ILE A 210 -37.08 40.99 30.19
C ILE A 210 -38.60 41.07 30.13
#